data_AF-A0A6C0KX31-F1
#
_entry.id   AF-A0A6C0KX31-F1
#
_cell.length_a   1.000
_cell.length_b   1.000
_cell.length_c   1.000
_cell.angle_alpha   90.00
_cell.angle_beta   90.00
_cell.angle_gamma   90.00
#
_symmetry.space_group_name_H-M   'P 1'
#
loop_
_entity.id
_entity.type
_entity.pdbx_description
1 polymer ?
#
loop_
_entity_poly.entity_id
_entity_poly.type
_entity_poly.pdbx_seq_one_letter_code
_entity_poly.pdbx_strand_id
1 'polypeptide(L)'
;MANTANMAADIASNNEITFKDKYVSCKATVDLYNHTVQIEGMIANFAQFSEVKIIAANPPDRMTAYAGSGLPFPCSQFAFENSPNQAFVDPSGSFKTTFLYPNAYYVPDMFTKIAPSVYFVFKPIDKNKEPHATRVELFDNLPVRSLVHRPNHAKGPGFYSAKETLIGIRSAEDTMRTLAQYKGLYDIA
;
A
#
# COMPACT_ATOMS: atom_id res chain seq x y z
N MET A 1 40.06 -0.92 18.26
CA MET A 1 39.71 -0.89 16.82
C MET A 1 38.75 -2.03 16.57
N ALA A 2 37.44 -1.77 16.65
CA ALA A 2 36.41 -2.79 16.53
C ALA A 2 35.28 -2.26 15.64
N ASN A 3 35.13 -2.94 14.50
CA ASN A 3 33.98 -3.02 13.60
C ASN A 3 32.98 -1.86 13.54
N THR A 4 33.28 -0.88 12.69
CA THR A 4 32.30 0.06 12.11
C THR A 4 31.58 -0.49 10.86
N ALA A 5 31.78 -1.77 10.50
CA ALA A 5 31.21 -2.36 9.28
C ALA A 5 29.80 -2.97 9.45
N ASN A 6 29.31 -3.15 10.68
CA ASN A 6 28.05 -3.88 10.92
C ASN A 6 26.83 -3.00 11.24
N MET A 7 26.94 -1.67 11.21
CA MET A 7 25.79 -0.77 11.46
C MET A 7 25.02 -0.36 10.20
N ALA A 8 25.51 -0.67 9.00
CA ALA A 8 24.84 -0.33 7.74
C ALA A 8 23.89 -1.44 7.23
N ALA A 9 23.83 -2.58 7.91
CA ALA A 9 23.09 -3.76 7.45
C ALA A 9 21.73 -3.99 8.16
N ASP A 10 21.39 -3.19 9.18
CA ASP A 10 20.21 -3.44 10.04
C ASP A 10 18.93 -2.65 9.66
N ILE A 11 18.90 -1.93 8.53
CA ILE A 11 17.67 -1.32 7.97
C ILE A 11 17.17 -2.13 6.76
N ALA A 12 17.25 -3.46 6.84
CA ALA A 12 16.74 -4.39 5.83
C ALA A 12 15.71 -5.38 6.42
N SER A 13 15.06 -5.02 7.53
CA SER A 13 14.10 -5.91 8.19
C SER A 13 12.66 -5.60 7.78
N ASN A 14 12.17 -6.37 6.80
CA ASN A 14 10.76 -6.67 6.49
C ASN A 14 10.04 -5.85 5.39
N ASN A 15 10.58 -5.80 4.18
CA ASN A 15 9.85 -5.34 2.98
C ASN A 15 9.30 -6.49 2.11
N GLU A 16 9.19 -7.70 2.66
CA GLU A 16 8.72 -8.88 1.93
C GLU A 16 7.32 -9.27 2.41
N ILE A 17 6.36 -9.27 1.49
CA ILE A 17 4.99 -9.70 1.73
C ILE A 17 4.80 -11.04 1.01
N THR A 18 4.58 -12.11 1.78
CA THR A 18 4.24 -13.42 1.23
C THR A 18 2.72 -13.60 1.27
N PHE A 19 2.12 -13.89 0.13
CA PHE A 19 0.70 -14.13 -0.01
C PHE A 19 0.45 -15.52 -0.61
N LYS A 20 -0.44 -16.28 0.03
CA LYS A 20 -0.85 -17.61 -0.43
C LYS A 20 -2.36 -17.70 -0.37
N ASP A 21 -2.96 -17.90 -1.52
CA ASP A 21 -4.38 -18.15 -1.72
C ASP A 21 -4.56 -19.41 -2.58
N LYS A 22 -5.80 -19.88 -2.71
CA LYS A 22 -6.16 -21.08 -3.47
C LYS A 22 -5.69 -21.03 -4.93
N TYR A 23 -5.60 -19.83 -5.50
CA TYR A 23 -5.25 -19.61 -6.91
C TYR A 23 -3.87 -18.98 -7.10
N VAL A 24 -3.32 -18.27 -6.10
CA VAL A 24 -2.06 -17.52 -6.24
C VAL A 24 -1.15 -17.75 -5.06
N SER A 25 0.09 -18.10 -5.34
CA SER A 25 1.19 -17.99 -4.39
C SER A 25 2.18 -16.95 -4.90
N CYS A 26 2.33 -15.84 -4.18
CA CYS A 26 3.24 -14.78 -4.58
C CYS A 26 4.03 -14.21 -3.41
N LYS A 27 5.19 -13.65 -3.77
CA LYS A 27 6.06 -12.88 -2.93
C LYS A 27 6.16 -11.48 -3.56
N ALA A 28 5.83 -10.47 -2.78
CA ALA A 28 6.02 -9.07 -3.16
C ALA A 28 7.19 -8.50 -2.33
N THR A 29 8.21 -8.01 -3.02
CA THR A 29 9.36 -7.33 -2.42
C THR A 29 9.26 -5.85 -2.74
N VAL A 30 9.22 -5.02 -1.70
CA VAL A 30 9.10 -3.57 -1.83
C VAL A 30 10.47 -2.91 -1.74
N ASP A 31 10.85 -2.16 -2.77
CA ASP A 31 12.00 -1.28 -2.73
C ASP A 31 11.53 0.15 -2.47
N LEU A 32 11.78 0.62 -1.25
CA LEU A 32 11.39 1.97 -0.81
C LEU A 32 12.22 3.08 -1.47
N TYR A 33 13.47 2.79 -1.90
CA TYR A 33 14.34 3.80 -2.49
C TYR A 33 13.94 4.12 -3.93
N ASN A 34 13.73 3.07 -4.72
CA ASN A 34 13.30 3.22 -6.11
C ASN A 34 11.77 3.36 -6.24
N HIS A 35 11.05 3.16 -5.13
CA HIS A 35 9.58 3.13 -5.08
C HIS A 35 9.00 2.16 -6.11
N THR A 36 9.57 0.97 -6.12
CA THR A 36 9.13 -0.12 -6.98
C THR A 36 8.69 -1.30 -6.14
N VAL A 37 7.80 -2.10 -6.73
CA VAL A 37 7.33 -3.35 -6.14
C VAL A 37 7.65 -4.44 -7.13
N GLN A 38 8.49 -5.38 -6.72
CA GLN A 38 8.76 -6.59 -7.46
C GLN A 38 7.81 -7.67 -6.98
N ILE A 39 7.09 -8.28 -7.92
CA ILE A 39 6.13 -9.33 -7.62
C ILE A 39 6.55 -10.57 -8.39
N GLU A 40 6.84 -11.62 -7.65
CA GLU A 40 7.21 -12.92 -8.18
C GLU A 40 6.31 -14.00 -7.60
N GLY A 41 5.95 -14.99 -8.41
CA GLY A 41 5.07 -16.03 -7.96
C GLY A 41 4.62 -16.99 -9.04
N MET A 42 3.67 -17.83 -8.65
CA MET A 42 3.05 -18.84 -9.51
C MET A 42 1.54 -18.85 -9.31
N ILE A 43 0.83 -19.09 -10.40
CA ILE A 43 -0.61 -19.28 -10.43
C ILE A 43 -0.90 -20.79 -10.38
N ALA A 44 -1.72 -21.20 -9.43
CA ALA A 44 -2.23 -22.56 -9.36
C ALA A 44 -3.29 -22.77 -10.46
N ASN A 45 -3.23 -23.91 -11.15
CA ASN A 45 -4.22 -24.32 -12.16
C ASN A 45 -4.42 -23.32 -13.32
N PHE A 46 -3.32 -22.79 -13.87
CA PHE A 46 -3.35 -21.85 -15.01
C PHE A 46 -4.18 -22.37 -16.21
N ALA A 47 -4.21 -23.68 -16.44
CA ALA A 47 -4.97 -24.32 -17.52
C ALA A 47 -6.49 -24.07 -17.48
N GLN A 48 -7.05 -23.57 -16.38
CA GLN A 48 -8.48 -23.22 -16.27
C GLN A 48 -8.79 -21.79 -16.73
N PHE A 49 -7.74 -20.98 -16.94
CA PHE A 49 -7.83 -19.56 -17.27
C PHE A 49 -7.35 -19.32 -18.70
N SER A 50 -8.04 -18.44 -19.42
CA SER A 50 -7.65 -18.03 -20.77
C SER A 50 -6.56 -16.97 -20.72
N GLU A 51 -6.66 -16.06 -19.74
CA GLU A 51 -5.76 -14.95 -19.54
C GLU A 51 -5.75 -14.57 -18.06
N VAL A 52 -4.56 -14.31 -17.53
CA VAL A 52 -4.41 -13.71 -16.20
C VAL A 52 -3.64 -12.41 -16.31
N LYS A 53 -4.24 -11.35 -15.78
CA LYS A 53 -3.70 -10.00 -15.80
C LYS A 53 -3.41 -9.55 -14.38
N ILE A 54 -2.20 -9.02 -14.16
CA ILE A 54 -1.80 -8.38 -12.92
C ILE A 54 -1.93 -6.87 -13.15
N ILE A 55 -2.73 -6.20 -12.31
CA ILE A 55 -2.93 -4.76 -12.38
C ILE A 55 -2.73 -4.12 -11.00
N ALA A 56 -2.16 -2.94 -10.99
CA ALA A 56 -2.01 -2.11 -9.80
C ALA A 56 -2.44 -0.66 -10.11
N ALA A 57 -2.80 0.07 -9.06
CA ALA A 57 -3.12 1.49 -9.18
C ALA A 57 -1.90 2.29 -9.66
N ASN A 58 -2.17 3.49 -10.17
CA ASN A 58 -1.15 4.46 -10.53
C ASN A 58 -0.23 4.79 -9.34
N PRO A 59 1.03 5.16 -9.61
CA PRO A 59 1.93 5.63 -8.56
C PRO A 59 1.43 6.96 -7.95
N PRO A 60 1.84 7.28 -6.71
CA PRO A 60 1.46 8.53 -6.07
C PRO A 60 2.09 9.74 -6.77
N ASP A 61 1.31 10.82 -6.88
CA ASP A 61 1.80 12.10 -7.38
C ASP A 61 2.89 12.66 -6.45
N ARG A 62 4.01 13.08 -7.05
CA ARG A 62 5.13 13.70 -6.33
C ARG A 62 5.20 15.18 -6.63
N MET A 63 4.47 15.94 -5.84
CA MET A 63 4.56 17.40 -5.85
C MET A 63 5.48 17.90 -4.73
N THR A 64 6.07 19.07 -4.91
CA THR A 64 6.89 19.74 -3.88
C THR A 64 6.07 20.14 -2.65
N ALA A 65 4.78 20.43 -2.84
CA ALA A 65 3.89 20.84 -1.77
C ALA A 65 3.39 19.64 -0.95
N TYR A 66 3.51 19.73 0.38
CA TYR A 66 3.02 18.71 1.29
C TYR A 66 1.54 18.40 1.08
N ALA A 67 0.70 19.42 0.83
CA ALA A 67 -0.75 19.24 0.68
C ALA A 67 -1.16 18.55 -0.64
N GLY A 68 -0.33 18.63 -1.69
CA GLY A 68 -0.66 18.09 -3.02
C GLY A 68 0.02 16.76 -3.36
N SER A 69 0.95 16.30 -2.53
CA SER A 69 1.78 15.12 -2.81
C SER A 69 1.25 13.87 -2.10
N GLY A 70 1.16 12.76 -2.84
CA GLY A 70 0.80 11.44 -2.30
C GLY A 70 -0.63 11.35 -1.73
N LEU A 71 -1.57 12.10 -2.29
CA LEU A 71 -2.99 11.99 -1.93
C LEU A 71 -3.58 10.70 -2.53
N PRO A 72 -4.46 9.98 -1.82
CA PRO A 72 -5.15 8.82 -2.39
C PRO A 72 -6.06 9.24 -3.55
N PHE A 73 -6.25 8.38 -4.54
CA PHE A 73 -7.17 8.66 -5.64
C PHE A 73 -8.64 8.68 -5.18
N PRO A 74 -9.49 9.54 -5.78
CA PRO A 74 -10.88 9.71 -5.35
C PRO A 74 -11.77 8.50 -5.63
N CYS A 75 -11.46 7.68 -6.65
CA CYS A 75 -12.14 6.42 -6.91
C CYS A 75 -11.23 5.45 -7.68
N SER A 76 -11.66 4.19 -7.79
CA SER A 76 -10.93 3.16 -8.54
C SER A 76 -10.77 3.51 -10.03
N GLN A 77 -11.75 4.15 -10.65
CA GLN A 77 -11.67 4.50 -12.07
C GLN A 77 -10.44 5.35 -12.38
N PHE A 78 -10.22 6.43 -11.61
CA PHE A 78 -9.01 7.27 -11.76
C PHE A 78 -7.74 6.57 -11.31
N ALA A 79 -7.83 5.67 -10.32
CA ALA A 79 -6.67 4.94 -9.82
C ALA A 79 -6.08 3.99 -10.89
N PHE A 80 -6.91 3.41 -11.75
CA PHE A 80 -6.48 2.46 -12.79
C PHE A 80 -6.45 3.05 -14.20
N GLU A 81 -6.93 4.27 -14.38
CA GLU A 81 -6.93 4.96 -15.68
C GLU A 81 -5.49 5.11 -16.20
N ASN A 82 -5.24 4.57 -17.39
CA ASN A 82 -3.93 4.58 -18.06
C ASN A 82 -2.76 4.12 -17.18
N SER A 83 -3.02 3.19 -16.24
CA SER A 83 -1.99 2.76 -15.30
C SER A 83 -0.82 2.07 -16.02
N PRO A 84 0.45 2.47 -15.76
CA PRO A 84 1.63 1.78 -16.27
C PRO A 84 1.85 0.44 -15.56
N ASN A 85 1.20 0.23 -14.42
CA ASN A 85 1.33 -0.95 -13.58
C ASN A 85 0.40 -2.08 -14.05
N GLN A 86 0.62 -2.55 -15.27
CA GLN A 86 -0.15 -3.65 -15.87
C GLN A 86 0.82 -4.67 -16.48
N ALA A 87 0.63 -5.95 -16.18
CA ALA A 87 1.38 -7.04 -16.78
C ALA A 87 0.46 -8.23 -17.04
N PHE A 88 0.78 -9.00 -18.07
CA PHE A 88 0.16 -10.30 -18.33
C PHE A 88 1.06 -11.39 -17.78
N VAL A 89 0.45 -12.48 -17.30
CA VAL A 89 1.20 -13.63 -16.82
C VAL A 89 1.53 -14.55 -17.99
N ASP A 90 2.74 -15.08 -17.97
CA ASP A 90 3.21 -16.01 -19.00
C ASP A 90 2.38 -17.30 -19.01
N PRO A 91 2.26 -17.98 -20.16
CA PRO A 91 1.52 -19.23 -20.28
C PRO A 91 2.03 -20.37 -19.38
N SER A 92 3.25 -20.27 -18.86
CA SER A 92 3.82 -21.21 -17.88
C SER A 92 3.19 -21.07 -16.48
N GLY A 93 2.39 -20.03 -16.24
CA GLY A 93 1.78 -19.74 -14.94
C GLY A 93 2.75 -19.13 -13.92
N SER A 94 4.02 -18.92 -14.28
CA SER A 94 4.99 -18.16 -13.50
C SER A 94 4.98 -16.70 -13.91
N PHE A 95 5.16 -15.79 -12.96
CA PHE A 95 5.32 -14.37 -13.27
C PHE A 95 6.43 -13.76 -12.44
N LYS A 96 7.13 -12.81 -13.05
CA LYS A 96 8.08 -11.91 -12.40
C LYS A 96 7.96 -10.55 -13.06
N THR A 97 7.35 -9.60 -12.35
CA THR A 97 7.13 -8.25 -12.86
C THR A 97 7.56 -7.20 -11.85
N THR A 98 7.95 -6.03 -12.34
CA THR A 98 8.30 -4.88 -11.52
C THR A 98 7.34 -3.75 -11.84
N PHE A 99 6.66 -3.24 -10.81
CA PHE A 99 5.75 -2.11 -10.91
C PHE A 99 6.29 -0.91 -10.15
N LEU A 100 5.80 0.28 -10.51
CA LEU A 100 5.93 1.45 -9.66
C LEU A 100 4.99 1.28 -8.45
N TYR A 101 5.42 1.76 -7.28
CA TYR A 101 4.65 1.59 -6.05
C TYR A 101 3.23 2.17 -6.19
N PRO A 102 2.17 1.36 -6.08
CA PRO A 102 0.81 1.84 -6.29
C PRO A 102 0.39 2.77 -5.15
N ASN A 103 -0.51 3.69 -5.44
CA ASN A 103 -1.13 4.54 -4.43
C ASN A 103 -2.45 3.95 -3.90
N ALA A 104 -2.90 4.47 -2.77
CA ALA A 104 -4.22 4.19 -2.21
C ALA A 104 -5.33 4.88 -3.01
N TYR A 105 -6.57 4.40 -2.86
CA TYR A 105 -7.74 5.04 -3.46
C TYR A 105 -9.01 4.77 -2.65
N TYR A 106 -10.07 5.56 -2.89
CA TYR A 106 -11.35 5.37 -2.22
C TYR A 106 -12.30 4.44 -2.98
N VAL A 107 -13.07 3.65 -2.22
CA VAL A 107 -14.25 2.94 -2.73
C VAL A 107 -15.31 3.98 -3.15
N PRO A 108 -16.27 3.67 -4.04
CA PRO A 108 -17.34 4.61 -4.42
C PRO A 108 -18.14 5.23 -3.26
N ASP A 109 -18.10 4.63 -2.06
CA ASP A 109 -18.64 5.18 -0.81
C ASP A 109 -17.87 6.43 -0.31
N MET A 110 -16.72 6.76 -0.90
CA MET A 110 -15.87 7.92 -0.62
C MET A 110 -15.24 7.97 0.79
N PHE A 111 -15.68 7.15 1.74
CA PHE A 111 -15.12 7.08 3.10
C PHE A 111 -14.09 5.96 3.27
N THR A 112 -14.32 4.83 2.61
CA THR A 112 -13.45 3.66 2.76
C THR A 112 -12.22 3.80 1.87
N LYS A 113 -11.06 4.01 2.50
CA LYS A 113 -9.75 4.03 1.84
C LYS A 113 -9.24 2.60 1.67
N ILE A 114 -8.94 2.21 0.43
CA ILE A 114 -8.22 0.98 0.11
C ILE A 114 -6.72 1.28 0.11
N ALA A 115 -5.97 0.53 0.90
CA ALA A 115 -4.52 0.60 0.93
C ALA A 115 -3.91 0.26 -0.45
N PRO A 116 -2.67 0.71 -0.74
CA PRO A 116 -1.94 0.30 -1.93
C PRO A 116 -2.07 -1.21 -2.16
N SER A 117 -2.57 -1.62 -3.32
CA SER A 117 -2.91 -3.02 -3.57
C SER A 117 -2.61 -3.43 -5.00
N VAL A 118 -2.30 -4.70 -5.17
CA VAL A 118 -2.13 -5.36 -6.46
C VAL A 118 -3.28 -6.33 -6.65
N TYR A 119 -3.85 -6.34 -7.85
CA TYR A 119 -4.97 -7.17 -8.24
C TYR A 119 -4.54 -8.19 -9.29
N PHE A 120 -4.93 -9.43 -9.06
CA PHE A 120 -4.83 -10.52 -10.01
C PHE A 120 -6.22 -10.76 -10.59
N VAL A 121 -6.40 -10.48 -11.88
CA VAL A 121 -7.67 -10.66 -12.59
C VAL A 121 -7.58 -11.91 -13.44
N PHE A 122 -8.41 -12.90 -13.11
CA PHE A 122 -8.50 -14.19 -13.78
C PHE A 122 -9.68 -14.19 -14.74
N LYS A 123 -9.41 -14.37 -16.03
CA LYS A 123 -10.46 -14.62 -17.03
C LYS A 123 -10.58 -16.13 -17.25
N PRO A 124 -11.70 -16.76 -16.86
CA PRO A 124 -11.92 -18.19 -17.12
C PRO A 124 -11.99 -18.46 -18.63
N ILE A 125 -11.67 -19.68 -19.05
CA ILE A 125 -11.90 -20.13 -20.43
C ILE A 125 -13.41 -20.24 -20.72
N ASP A 126 -14.17 -20.70 -19.72
CA ASP A 126 -15.62 -20.77 -19.78
C ASP A 126 -16.23 -19.37 -19.77
N LYS A 127 -16.82 -18.95 -20.89
CA LYS A 127 -17.52 -17.65 -21.02
C LYS A 127 -18.71 -17.48 -20.05
N ASN A 128 -19.19 -18.57 -19.46
CA ASN A 128 -20.32 -18.57 -18.53
C ASN A 128 -19.91 -18.35 -17.06
N LYS A 129 -18.61 -18.37 -16.75
CA LYS A 129 -18.11 -18.11 -15.39
C LYS A 129 -17.69 -16.66 -15.25
N GLU A 130 -18.05 -16.04 -14.14
CA GLU A 130 -17.65 -14.66 -13.84
C GLU A 130 -16.13 -14.57 -13.62
N PRO A 131 -15.50 -13.47 -14.05
CA PRO A 131 -14.09 -13.23 -13.79
C PRO A 131 -13.84 -13.12 -12.28
N HIS A 132 -12.78 -13.76 -11.81
CA HIS A 132 -12.38 -13.70 -10.41
C HIS A 132 -11.25 -12.69 -10.23
N ALA A 133 -11.26 -11.94 -9.14
CA ALA A 133 -10.19 -11.02 -8.79
C ALA A 133 -9.69 -11.26 -7.37
N THR A 134 -8.38 -11.50 -7.22
CA THR A 134 -7.73 -11.61 -5.92
C THR A 134 -6.91 -10.36 -5.66
N ARG A 135 -6.99 -9.83 -4.44
CA ARG A 135 -6.27 -8.61 -4.03
C ARG A 135 -5.16 -8.97 -3.04
N VAL A 136 -3.97 -8.46 -3.30
CA VAL A 136 -2.84 -8.48 -2.38
C VAL A 136 -2.64 -7.06 -1.87
N GLU A 137 -2.83 -6.87 -0.57
CA GLU A 137 -2.62 -5.58 0.08
C GLU A 137 -1.12 -5.38 0.36
N LEU A 138 -0.64 -4.18 0.01
CA LEU A 138 0.71 -3.71 0.33
C LEU A 138 0.64 -2.75 1.52
N PHE A 139 1.81 -2.44 2.09
CA PHE A 139 1.90 -1.49 3.19
C PHE A 139 1.47 -0.07 2.77
N ASP A 140 0.76 0.64 3.64
CA ASP A 140 0.40 2.03 3.37
C ASP A 140 1.49 2.97 3.92
N ASN A 141 2.34 3.49 3.03
CA ASN A 141 3.38 4.46 3.38
C ASN A 141 2.79 5.82 3.81
N LEU A 142 1.55 6.13 3.44
CA LEU A 142 0.91 7.43 3.63
C LEU A 142 -0.49 7.30 4.26
N PRO A 143 -0.61 6.69 5.46
CA PRO A 143 -1.91 6.39 6.07
C PRO A 143 -2.67 7.64 6.48
N VAL A 144 -1.96 8.71 6.83
CA VAL A 144 -2.52 9.97 7.33
C VAL A 144 -3.11 10.83 6.19
N ARG A 145 -2.75 10.56 4.93
CA ARG A 145 -3.20 11.33 3.76
C ARG A 145 -4.64 10.97 3.40
N SER A 146 -5.51 11.99 3.32
CA SER A 146 -6.90 11.82 2.91
C SER A 146 -7.41 12.99 2.07
N LEU A 147 -8.23 12.70 1.06
CA LEU A 147 -8.99 13.71 0.31
C LEU A 147 -10.29 14.09 1.03
N VAL A 148 -10.85 13.15 1.77
CA VAL A 148 -12.07 13.32 2.55
C VAL A 148 -11.76 13.77 3.96
N HIS A 149 -12.74 14.47 4.51
CA HIS A 149 -12.81 14.79 5.92
C HIS A 149 -12.90 13.49 6.73
N ARG A 150 -12.09 13.38 7.79
CA ARG A 150 -12.06 12.16 8.62
C ARG A 150 -13.41 12.01 9.34
N PRO A 151 -14.09 10.86 9.26
CA PRO A 151 -15.41 10.68 9.86
C PRO A 151 -15.40 10.89 11.38
N ASN A 152 -14.24 10.70 12.04
CA ASN A 152 -14.08 10.95 13.48
C ASN A 152 -14.19 12.42 13.89
N HIS A 153 -14.13 13.39 12.96
CA HIS A 153 -14.45 14.79 13.29
C HIS A 153 -15.94 14.97 13.61
N ALA A 154 -16.82 14.16 13.02
CA ALA A 154 -18.25 14.20 13.30
C ALA A 154 -18.60 13.65 14.70
N LYS A 155 -17.65 12.98 15.38
CA LYS A 155 -17.80 12.53 16.77
C LYS A 155 -17.64 13.68 17.79
N GLY A 156 -17.52 14.92 17.32
CA GLY A 156 -17.47 16.13 18.13
C GLY A 156 -16.06 16.71 18.28
N PRO A 157 -15.90 17.79 19.06
CA PRO A 157 -14.62 18.48 19.25
C PRO A 157 -13.53 17.59 19.90
N GLY A 158 -13.92 16.43 20.44
CA GLY A 158 -13.01 15.43 21.01
C GLY A 158 -11.99 14.83 20.03
N PHE A 159 -12.15 15.09 18.72
CA PHE A 159 -11.09 14.83 17.74
C PHE A 159 -9.75 15.48 18.14
N TYR A 160 -9.79 16.69 18.71
CA TYR A 160 -8.59 17.35 19.26
C TYR A 160 -8.25 16.90 20.69
N SER A 161 -9.22 16.42 21.47
CA SER A 161 -9.02 15.99 22.86
C SER A 161 -8.34 14.62 22.99
N ALA A 162 -8.30 13.81 21.93
CA ALA A 162 -7.55 12.55 21.93
C ALA A 162 -6.06 12.79 22.22
N LYS A 163 -5.50 13.92 21.76
CA LYS A 163 -4.14 14.37 22.11
C LYS A 163 -4.01 14.56 23.62
N GLU A 164 -4.96 15.25 24.24
CA GLU A 164 -4.98 15.49 25.70
C GLU A 164 -5.20 14.20 26.49
N THR A 165 -5.89 13.21 25.92
CA THR A 165 -6.08 11.89 26.56
C THR A 165 -4.81 11.04 26.51
N LEU A 166 -4.10 11.06 25.36
CA LEU A 166 -2.88 10.28 25.14
C LEU A 166 -1.66 10.91 25.84
N ILE A 167 -1.54 12.23 25.80
CA ILE A 167 -0.38 12.97 26.32
C ILE A 167 -0.66 13.54 27.72
N GLY A 168 -1.94 13.68 28.11
CA GLY A 168 -2.37 14.39 29.32
C GLY A 168 -2.42 15.91 29.11
N ILE A 169 -3.09 16.63 30.01
CA ILE A 169 -2.92 18.08 30.14
C ILE A 169 -1.54 18.30 30.77
N ARG A 170 -0.62 18.87 29.99
CA ARG A 170 0.79 19.03 30.36
C ARG A 170 1.32 20.39 29.92
N SER A 171 2.46 20.79 30.48
CA SER A 171 3.18 21.95 29.99
C SER A 171 3.58 21.78 28.51
N ALA A 172 3.81 22.88 27.81
CA ALA A 172 4.27 22.84 26.42
C ALA A 172 5.59 22.08 26.29
N GLU A 173 6.49 22.19 27.29
CA GLU A 173 7.76 21.48 27.33
C GLU A 173 7.59 19.96 27.45
N ASP A 174 6.76 19.51 28.40
CA ASP A 174 6.51 18.09 28.60
C ASP A 174 5.85 17.45 27.39
N THR A 175 4.96 18.19 26.73
CA THR A 175 4.32 17.78 25.47
C THR A 175 5.36 17.56 24.39
N MET A 176 6.32 18.48 24.24
CA MET A 176 7.40 18.38 23.25
C MET A 176 8.35 17.22 23.54
N ARG A 177 8.73 17.02 24.81
CA ARG A 177 9.59 15.89 25.23
C ARG A 177 8.91 14.55 24.98
N THR A 178 7.63 14.42 25.31
CA THR A 178 6.86 13.19 25.12
C THR A 178 6.65 12.88 23.63
N LEU A 179 6.32 13.90 22.82
CA LEU A 179 6.21 13.75 21.37
C LEU A 179 7.54 13.32 20.74
N ALA A 180 8.68 13.88 21.19
CA ALA A 180 9.99 13.48 20.71
C ALA A 180 10.29 12.00 20.99
N GLN A 181 9.93 11.51 22.19
CA GLN A 181 10.08 10.10 22.55
C GLN A 181 9.22 9.18 21.66
N TYR A 182 7.95 9.54 21.44
CA TYR A 182 7.06 8.76 20.58
C TYR A 182 7.48 8.74 19.11
N LYS A 183 8.00 9.86 18.59
CA LYS A 183 8.57 9.91 17.24
C LYS A 183 9.74 8.94 17.08
N GLY A 184 10.63 8.86 18.07
CA GLY A 184 11.73 7.90 18.07
C GLY A 184 11.29 6.44 18.23
N LEU A 185 10.22 6.18 19.00
CA LEU A 185 9.69 4.82 19.21
C LEU A 185 8.98 4.24 17.99
N TYR A 186 8.29 5.08 17.21
CA TYR A 186 7.47 4.64 16.08
C TYR A 186 8.08 4.97 14.71
N ASP A 187 9.31 5.48 14.69
CA ASP A 187 10.05 5.88 13.49
C ASP A 187 9.24 6.79 12.55
N ILE A 188 8.49 7.72 13.16
CA ILE A 188 7.64 8.68 12.44
C ILE A 188 8.48 9.93 12.21
N ALA A 189 9.09 10.04 11.03
CA ALA A 189 9.80 11.23 10.54
C ALA A 189 8.83 12.39 10.25
#